data_AF-A0A3Q3FTA5-F1
#
_entry.id   AF-A0A3Q3FTA5-F1
#
_cell.length_a   1.000
_cell.length_b   1.000
_cell.length_c   1.000
_cell.angle_alpha   90.00
_cell.angle_beta   90.00
_cell.angle_gamma   90.00
#
_symmetry.space_group_name_H-M   'P 1'
#
loop_
_entity.id
_entity.type
_entity.pdbx_description
1 polymer ?
#
loop_
_entity_poly.entity_id
_entity_poly.type
_entity_poly.pdbx_seq_one_letter_code
_entity_poly.pdbx_strand_id
1 'polypeptide(L)'
;MVQPSTSAYLLGGLLGLFLILPVQMTQTPASMCTPLKTLNNSLSHRRRYMKHNFPINYTIRVHHNEIFKVSSISKMKSYVEGLEDLVLQRLWFQVNQGVLKKIIRVLPERHPSRPYTAELERRFRDLEGVFVQSHPAEVFQQELPETIQDTWDRLTEEPDRVPPSSWRSASPKSLLDNLCHTMHCLFSECFDSTEAQRDYCVVSHRRKGRKKELELRS
;
A
#
# COMPACT_ATOMS: atom_id res chain seq x y z
N MET A 1 -81.15 -8.79 2.86
CA MET A 1 -80.09 -8.41 3.82
C MET A 1 -78.75 -8.62 3.12
N VAL A 2 -77.92 -7.56 3.11
CA VAL A 2 -76.47 -7.52 2.79
C VAL A 2 -76.04 -7.56 1.30
N GLN A 3 -75.86 -6.37 0.72
CA GLN A 3 -74.62 -5.97 0.01
C GLN A 3 -73.50 -5.77 1.07
N PRO A 4 -72.16 -5.80 0.79
CA PRO A 4 -71.54 -5.16 -0.38
C PRO A 4 -70.17 -5.72 -0.90
N SER A 5 -69.78 -5.14 -2.05
CA SER A 5 -68.46 -4.64 -2.45
C SER A 5 -67.20 -5.53 -2.53
N THR A 6 -66.84 -5.77 -3.78
CA THR A 6 -65.50 -5.90 -4.37
C THR A 6 -64.52 -4.79 -3.89
N SER A 7 -63.38 -5.19 -3.30
CA SER A 7 -62.17 -4.35 -3.20
C SER A 7 -60.96 -5.20 -2.78
N ALA A 8 -59.85 -5.06 -3.52
CA ALA A 8 -58.44 -5.30 -3.16
C ALA A 8 -57.66 -5.71 -4.44
N TYR A 9 -57.41 -4.78 -5.37
CA TYR A 9 -56.16 -4.02 -5.45
C TYR A 9 -54.88 -4.87 -5.30
N LEU A 10 -54.34 -5.28 -6.46
CA LEU A 10 -52.92 -5.23 -6.86
C LEU A 10 -51.90 -5.15 -5.71
N LEU A 11 -51.56 -6.30 -5.13
CA LEU A 11 -50.38 -6.50 -4.27
C LEU A 11 -49.57 -7.68 -4.85
N GLY A 12 -48.90 -7.43 -5.97
CA GLY A 12 -48.18 -8.47 -6.71
C GLY A 12 -46.92 -8.01 -7.42
N GLY A 13 -46.37 -6.85 -7.06
CA GLY A 13 -45.11 -6.37 -7.62
C GLY A 13 -44.54 -5.30 -6.69
N LEU A 14 -43.21 -5.30 -6.52
CA LEU A 14 -42.41 -4.40 -5.66
C LEU A 14 -41.90 -5.00 -4.34
N LEU A 15 -41.40 -6.24 -4.35
CA LEU A 15 -40.52 -6.75 -3.28
C LEU A 15 -39.40 -7.62 -3.89
N GLY A 16 -38.66 -7.04 -4.83
CA GLY A 16 -37.58 -7.71 -5.55
C GLY A 16 -36.51 -6.75 -6.05
N LEU A 17 -36.22 -5.69 -5.28
CA LEU A 17 -35.07 -4.84 -5.52
C LEU A 17 -34.26 -4.75 -4.22
N PHE A 18 -33.79 -5.91 -3.76
CA PHE A 18 -32.66 -5.92 -2.83
C PHE A 18 -31.46 -5.40 -3.60
N LEU A 19 -31.10 -4.18 -3.23
CA LEU A 19 -29.90 -3.45 -3.61
C LEU A 19 -28.70 -4.40 -3.59
N ILE A 20 -28.25 -4.83 -4.77
CA ILE A 20 -26.87 -5.22 -4.96
C ILE A 20 -26.09 -3.92 -4.82
N LEU A 21 -25.74 -3.55 -3.58
CA LEU A 21 -24.69 -2.58 -3.35
C LEU A 21 -23.48 -3.14 -4.12
N PRO A 22 -22.98 -2.45 -5.15
CA PRO A 22 -21.72 -2.86 -5.74
C PRO A 22 -20.74 -2.85 -4.59
N VAL A 23 -20.11 -4.00 -4.33
CA VAL A 23 -18.89 -4.05 -3.53
C VAL A 23 -17.99 -3.00 -4.18
N GLN A 24 -17.85 -1.86 -3.51
CA GLN A 24 -16.98 -0.79 -3.97
C GLN A 24 -15.57 -1.36 -3.85
N MET A 25 -15.12 -2.01 -4.92
CA MET A 25 -13.71 -2.12 -5.20
C MET A 25 -13.23 -0.68 -5.11
N THR A 26 -12.50 -0.35 -4.04
CA THR A 26 -11.94 0.99 -3.84
C THR A 26 -10.91 1.19 -4.95
N GLN A 27 -11.40 1.60 -6.12
CA GLN A 27 -10.60 1.91 -7.29
C GLN A 27 -9.68 3.05 -6.91
N THR A 28 -8.44 2.98 -7.39
CA THR A 28 -7.50 4.08 -7.20
C THR A 28 -8.09 5.32 -7.88
N PRO A 29 -8.30 6.44 -7.16
CA PRO A 29 -8.85 7.64 -7.80
C PRO A 29 -8.00 8.06 -8.99
N ALA A 30 -8.63 8.36 -10.13
CA ALA A 30 -7.90 8.71 -11.37
C ALA A 30 -6.94 9.90 -11.20
N SER A 31 -7.27 10.82 -10.28
CA SER A 31 -6.43 11.94 -9.84
C SER A 31 -5.03 11.50 -9.37
N MET A 32 -4.89 10.27 -8.86
CA MET A 32 -3.62 9.75 -8.34
C MET A 32 -2.68 9.25 -9.43
N CYS A 33 -3.16 8.89 -10.61
CA CYS A 33 -2.31 8.21 -11.58
C CYS A 33 -1.18 9.08 -12.12
N THR A 34 -1.43 10.38 -12.35
CA THR A 34 -0.37 11.32 -12.77
C THR A 34 0.76 11.47 -11.74
N PRO A 35 0.49 11.77 -10.45
CA PRO A 35 1.54 11.83 -9.44
C PRO A 35 2.21 10.47 -9.20
N LEU A 36 1.50 9.34 -9.29
CA LEU A 36 2.08 8.00 -9.21
C LEU A 36 3.05 7.70 -10.38
N LYS A 37 2.68 8.03 -11.62
CA LYS A 37 3.58 7.90 -12.78
C LYS A 37 4.81 8.80 -12.64
N THR A 38 4.62 10.01 -12.12
CA THR A 38 5.71 10.95 -11.83
C THR A 38 6.69 10.41 -10.76
N LEU A 39 6.15 9.83 -9.69
CA LEU A 39 6.93 9.16 -8.66
C LEU A 39 7.70 7.96 -9.25
N ASN A 40 7.03 7.14 -10.08
CA ASN A 40 7.63 6.00 -10.77
C ASN A 40 8.82 6.42 -11.66
N ASN A 41 8.68 7.51 -12.41
CA ASN A 41 9.78 8.07 -13.21
C ASN A 41 10.97 8.46 -12.33
N SER A 42 10.73 9.09 -11.19
CA SER A 42 11.78 9.41 -10.22
C SER A 42 12.46 8.15 -9.67
N LEU A 43 11.67 7.10 -9.38
CA LEU A 43 12.17 5.81 -8.91
C LEU A 43 12.96 5.05 -9.98
N SER A 44 12.83 5.35 -11.27
CA SER A 44 13.64 4.72 -12.33
C SER A 44 15.16 4.96 -12.12
N HIS A 45 15.52 6.09 -11.51
CA HIS A 45 16.91 6.47 -11.23
C HIS A 45 17.45 5.93 -9.90
N ARG A 46 16.64 5.19 -9.13
CA ARG A 46 16.99 4.71 -7.78
C ARG A 46 18.29 3.91 -7.74
N ARG A 47 18.65 3.18 -8.79
CA ARG A 47 19.92 2.42 -8.84
C ARG A 47 21.14 3.35 -8.80
N ARG A 48 21.12 4.44 -9.57
CA ARG A 48 22.22 5.42 -9.61
C ARG A 48 22.38 6.05 -8.22
N TYR A 49 21.30 6.59 -7.69
CA TYR A 49 21.36 7.38 -6.46
C TYR A 49 21.41 6.54 -5.18
N MET A 50 20.87 5.32 -5.14
CA MET A 50 20.83 4.49 -3.92
C MET A 50 21.80 3.31 -3.90
N LYS A 51 22.54 3.07 -4.99
CA LYS A 51 23.58 2.02 -5.04
C LYS A 51 24.93 2.55 -5.49
N HIS A 52 24.99 3.24 -6.62
CA HIS A 52 26.30 3.65 -7.16
C HIS A 52 26.96 4.77 -6.33
N ASN A 53 26.16 5.65 -5.75
CA ASN A 53 26.64 6.74 -4.90
C ASN A 53 26.90 6.33 -3.44
N PHE A 54 26.72 5.06 -3.09
CA PHE A 54 26.87 4.56 -1.74
C PHE A 54 28.08 3.59 -1.65
N PRO A 55 28.74 3.48 -0.48
CA PRO A 55 29.74 2.46 -0.27
C PRO A 55 29.20 1.05 -0.52
N ILE A 56 30.09 0.13 -0.89
CA ILE A 56 29.75 -1.28 -1.06
C ILE A 56 29.21 -1.83 0.27
N ASN A 57 28.09 -2.56 0.22
CA ASN A 57 27.39 -3.11 1.38
C ASN A 57 26.91 -2.08 2.41
N TYR A 58 26.78 -0.81 2.02
CA TYR A 58 26.18 0.20 2.89
C TYR A 58 24.73 -0.13 3.22
N THR A 59 24.40 -0.08 4.51
CA THR A 59 23.05 -0.29 5.04
C THR A 59 22.72 0.73 6.11
N ILE A 60 21.43 1.02 6.25
CA ILE A 60 20.90 1.86 7.33
C ILE A 60 20.05 1.02 8.28
N ARG A 61 19.93 1.48 9.52
CA ARG A 61 19.03 0.89 10.51
C ARG A 61 17.60 1.33 10.24
N VAL A 62 16.71 0.35 10.13
CA VAL A 62 15.27 0.52 9.94
C VAL A 62 14.50 -0.39 10.88
N HIS A 63 13.27 -0.05 11.19
CA HIS A 63 12.34 -0.94 11.88
C HIS A 63 11.94 -2.09 10.95
N HIS A 64 11.69 -3.28 11.49
CA HIS A 64 11.36 -4.45 10.66
C HIS A 64 10.10 -4.23 9.80
N ASN A 65 9.11 -3.46 10.28
CA ASN A 65 7.91 -3.12 9.52
C ASN A 65 8.16 -2.09 8.40
N GLU A 66 9.29 -1.38 8.42
CA GLU A 66 9.70 -0.49 7.31
C GLU A 66 10.27 -1.27 6.12
N ILE A 67 10.57 -2.56 6.29
CA ILE A 67 10.89 -3.47 5.18
C ILE A 67 9.57 -3.99 4.60
N PHE A 68 8.80 -3.08 4.01
CA PHE A 68 7.46 -3.35 3.49
C PHE A 68 7.51 -3.90 2.08
N LYS A 69 7.44 -5.23 1.97
CA LYS A 69 7.50 -5.95 0.69
C LYS A 69 6.09 -6.25 0.20
N VAL A 70 5.96 -6.62 -1.07
CA VAL A 70 4.73 -7.20 -1.62
C VAL A 70 4.26 -8.41 -0.79
N SER A 71 5.17 -9.25 -0.31
CA SER A 71 4.83 -10.37 0.57
C SER A 71 4.20 -9.94 1.90
N SER A 72 4.48 -8.72 2.39
CA SER A 72 3.83 -8.15 3.58
C SER A 72 2.36 -7.87 3.29
N ILE A 73 2.06 -7.25 2.13
CA ILE A 73 0.69 -7.01 1.64
C ILE A 73 -0.06 -8.33 1.52
N SER A 74 0.49 -9.32 0.81
CA SER A 74 -0.16 -10.62 0.61
C SER A 74 -0.38 -11.40 1.91
N LYS A 75 0.46 -11.16 2.93
CA LYS A 75 0.27 -11.73 4.26
C LYS A 75 -0.88 -11.05 5.00
N MET A 76 -0.92 -9.72 5.01
CA MET A 76 -1.99 -8.94 5.64
C MET A 76 -3.36 -9.29 5.05
N LYS A 77 -3.48 -9.31 3.71
CA LYS A 77 -4.69 -9.76 3.01
C LYS A 77 -5.11 -11.19 3.34
N SER A 78 -4.17 -12.05 3.79
CA SER A 78 -4.48 -13.43 4.18
C SER A 78 -4.84 -13.61 5.65
N TYR A 79 -4.52 -12.63 6.50
CA TYR A 79 -4.85 -12.68 7.93
C TYR A 79 -6.12 -11.89 8.26
N VAL A 80 -6.47 -10.90 7.45
CA VAL A 80 -7.65 -10.06 7.63
C VAL A 80 -8.59 -10.31 6.45
N GLU A 81 -9.70 -11.01 6.74
CA GLU A 81 -10.75 -11.24 5.75
C GLU A 81 -11.41 -9.91 5.38
N GLY A 82 -11.64 -9.68 4.08
CA GLY A 82 -12.24 -8.44 3.60
C GLY A 82 -11.36 -7.20 3.72
N LEU A 83 -10.03 -7.35 3.91
CA LEU A 83 -9.12 -6.21 4.03
C LEU A 83 -9.15 -5.31 2.79
N GLU A 84 -9.60 -4.07 2.98
CA GLU A 84 -9.67 -3.06 1.93
C GLU A 84 -8.28 -2.61 1.46
N ASP A 85 -8.15 -2.37 0.16
CA ASP A 85 -6.90 -1.86 -0.42
C ASP A 85 -6.56 -0.47 0.10
N LEU A 86 -7.57 0.33 0.42
CA LEU A 86 -7.43 1.67 1.00
C LEU A 86 -6.66 1.64 2.33
N VAL A 87 -6.90 0.64 3.19
CA VAL A 87 -6.17 0.44 4.45
C VAL A 87 -4.68 0.14 4.18
N LEU A 88 -4.40 -0.69 3.18
CA LEU A 88 -3.03 -1.02 2.78
C LEU A 88 -2.31 0.16 2.11
N GLN A 89 -3.03 0.97 1.34
CA GLN A 89 -2.53 2.21 0.74
C GLN A 89 -2.17 3.23 1.83
N ARG A 90 -3.02 3.43 2.85
CA ARG A 90 -2.72 4.26 4.03
C ARG A 90 -1.44 3.79 4.71
N LEU A 91 -1.33 2.49 5.00
CA LEU A 91 -0.14 1.92 5.63
C LEU A 91 1.12 2.09 4.75
N TRP A 92 0.98 1.96 3.44
CA TRP A 92 2.07 2.16 2.49
C TRP A 92 2.61 3.59 2.53
N PHE A 93 1.75 4.61 2.64
CA PHE A 93 2.18 6.00 2.83
C PHE A 93 2.97 6.15 4.13
N GLN A 94 2.42 5.67 5.25
CA GLN A 94 3.05 5.75 6.56
C GLN A 94 4.45 5.12 6.58
N VAL A 95 4.59 3.91 6.04
CA VAL A 95 5.89 3.24 5.98
C VAL A 95 6.89 4.03 5.13
N ASN A 96 6.50 4.38 3.91
CA ASN A 96 7.46 4.90 2.93
C ASN A 96 7.84 6.36 3.23
N GLN A 97 6.97 7.14 3.87
CA GLN A 97 7.31 8.46 4.39
C GLN A 97 8.43 8.35 5.46
N GLY A 98 8.31 7.40 6.39
CA GLY A 98 9.34 7.10 7.39
C GLY A 98 10.66 6.64 6.76
N VAL A 99 10.60 5.74 5.78
CA VAL A 99 11.77 5.26 5.03
C VAL A 99 12.50 6.40 4.33
N LEU A 100 11.79 7.28 3.60
CA LEU A 100 12.41 8.39 2.87
C LEU A 100 13.08 9.38 3.83
N LYS A 101 12.42 9.72 4.94
CA LYS A 101 12.99 10.56 6.01
C LYS A 101 14.27 9.94 6.59
N LYS A 102 14.28 8.62 6.84
CA LYS A 102 15.47 7.92 7.34
C LYS A 102 16.61 7.89 6.35
N ILE A 103 16.34 7.68 5.06
CA ILE A 103 17.37 7.77 4.01
C ILE A 103 17.95 9.19 3.99
N ILE A 104 17.13 10.24 3.97
CA ILE A 104 17.61 11.63 3.97
C ILE A 104 18.47 11.92 5.21
N ARG A 105 18.05 11.44 6.39
CA ARG A 105 18.76 11.67 7.67
C ARG A 105 20.19 11.14 7.67
N VAL A 106 20.47 10.04 6.97
CA VAL A 106 21.83 9.47 6.91
C VAL A 106 22.70 10.10 5.82
N LEU A 107 22.13 10.91 4.93
CA LEU A 107 22.87 11.53 3.84
C LEU A 107 23.51 12.85 4.32
N PRO A 108 24.84 13.02 4.23
CA PRO A 108 25.49 14.31 4.44
C PRO A 108 24.93 15.38 3.50
N GLU A 109 25.03 16.66 3.89
CA GLU A 109 24.46 17.77 3.11
C GLU A 109 24.96 17.82 1.67
N ARG A 110 26.26 17.56 1.48
CA ARG A 110 26.92 17.53 0.16
C ARG A 110 26.83 16.17 -0.55
N HIS A 111 26.08 15.20 -0.02
CA HIS A 111 25.99 13.88 -0.64
C HIS A 111 25.26 13.96 -1.99
N PRO A 112 25.79 13.36 -3.07
CA PRO A 112 25.24 13.50 -4.43
C PRO A 112 23.81 12.97 -4.59
N SER A 113 23.38 12.07 -3.70
CA SER A 113 22.01 11.54 -3.69
C SER A 113 21.01 12.35 -2.84
N ARG A 114 21.47 13.33 -2.05
CA ARG A 114 20.59 14.08 -1.15
C ARG A 114 19.56 14.94 -1.89
N PRO A 115 19.91 15.71 -2.95
CA PRO A 115 18.91 16.45 -3.73
C PRO A 115 17.87 15.53 -4.39
N TYR A 116 18.31 14.40 -4.97
CA TYR A 116 17.42 13.38 -5.52
C TYR A 116 16.44 12.84 -4.48
N THR A 117 16.94 12.51 -3.29
CA THR A 117 16.11 11.90 -2.23
C THR A 117 15.13 12.92 -1.64
N ALA A 118 15.55 14.17 -1.48
CA ALA A 118 14.68 15.26 -1.03
C ALA A 118 13.55 15.55 -2.03
N GLU A 119 13.87 15.57 -3.33
CA GLU A 119 12.86 15.74 -4.38
C GLU A 119 11.91 14.53 -4.45
N LEU A 120 12.41 13.31 -4.26
CA LEU A 120 11.59 12.10 -4.18
C LEU A 120 10.63 12.16 -2.98
N GLU A 121 11.10 12.60 -1.81
CA GLU A 121 10.28 12.78 -0.61
C GLU A 121 9.23 13.89 -0.78
N ARG A 122 9.59 15.00 -1.42
CA ARG A 122 8.64 16.06 -1.76
C ARG A 122 7.51 15.54 -2.64
N ARG A 123 7.84 14.84 -3.73
CA ARG A 123 6.85 14.22 -4.63
C ARG A 123 5.99 13.18 -3.93
N PHE A 124 6.57 12.45 -2.98
CA PHE A 124 5.85 11.48 -2.18
C PHE A 124 4.80 12.16 -1.27
N ARG A 125 5.16 13.28 -0.63
CA ARG A 125 4.21 14.09 0.16
C ARG A 125 3.13 14.72 -0.71
N ASP A 126 3.48 15.23 -1.90
CA ASP A 126 2.51 15.76 -2.85
C ASP A 126 1.48 14.67 -3.24
N LEU A 127 1.96 13.45 -3.50
CA LEU A 127 1.11 12.29 -3.78
C LEU A 127 0.20 11.92 -2.59
N GLU A 128 0.73 11.93 -1.37
CA GLU A 128 -0.04 11.71 -0.15
C GLU A 128 -1.14 12.78 0.03
N GLY A 129 -0.84 14.04 -0.29
CA GLY A 129 -1.83 15.13 -0.29
C GLY A 129 -2.98 14.86 -1.26
N VAL A 130 -2.67 14.41 -2.49
CA VAL A 130 -3.70 14.02 -3.47
C VAL A 130 -4.51 12.82 -2.98
N PHE A 131 -3.86 11.83 -2.36
CA PHE A 131 -4.54 10.67 -1.77
C PHE A 131 -5.55 11.11 -0.71
N VAL A 132 -5.16 11.97 0.22
CA VAL A 132 -6.04 12.49 1.28
C VAL A 132 -7.21 13.30 0.69
N GLN A 133 -6.95 14.15 -0.30
CA GLN A 133 -7.99 14.96 -0.95
C GLN A 133 -8.98 14.15 -1.79
N SER A 134 -8.55 13.00 -2.31
CA SER A 134 -9.37 12.17 -3.19
C SER A 134 -10.29 11.19 -2.44
N HIS A 135 -10.22 11.16 -1.10
CA HIS A 135 -11.03 10.30 -0.26
C HIS A 135 -11.85 11.10 0.76
N PRO A 136 -13.08 10.65 1.11
CA PRO A 136 -13.85 11.26 2.18
C PRO A 136 -13.09 11.24 3.51
N ALA A 137 -13.27 12.27 4.34
CA ALA A 137 -12.57 12.39 5.62
C ALA A 137 -12.91 11.23 6.58
N GLU A 138 -14.12 10.69 6.47
CA GLU A 138 -14.67 9.60 7.28
C GLU A 138 -13.82 8.33 7.14
N VAL A 139 -13.27 8.07 5.95
CA VAL A 139 -12.38 6.92 5.71
C VAL A 139 -11.17 6.96 6.63
N PHE A 140 -10.62 8.14 6.90
CA PHE A 140 -9.43 8.28 7.75
C PHE A 140 -9.76 8.17 9.24
N GLN A 141 -11.03 8.34 9.61
CA GLN A 141 -11.54 8.18 10.97
C GLN A 141 -11.93 6.74 11.30
N GLN A 142 -12.11 5.88 10.28
CA GLN A 142 -12.37 4.46 10.49
C GLN A 142 -11.21 3.79 11.20
N GLU A 143 -11.56 2.95 12.18
CA GLU A 143 -10.62 2.12 12.92
C GLU A 143 -9.91 1.16 11.97
N LEU A 144 -8.59 1.04 12.14
CA LEU A 144 -7.82 0.05 11.40
C LEU A 144 -8.05 -1.33 12.02
N PRO A 145 -8.09 -2.41 11.22
CA PRO A 145 -8.08 -3.76 11.76
C PRO A 145 -6.92 -3.94 12.74
N GLU A 146 -7.14 -4.65 13.85
CA GLU A 146 -6.17 -4.76 14.97
C GLU A 146 -4.74 -5.05 14.49
N THR A 147 -4.56 -6.03 13.62
CA THR A 147 -3.23 -6.40 13.08
C THR A 147 -2.54 -5.28 12.28
N ILE A 148 -3.31 -4.41 11.63
CA ILE A 148 -2.83 -3.24 10.90
C ILE A 148 -2.54 -2.10 11.89
N GLN A 149 -3.43 -1.86 12.85
CA GLN A 149 -3.23 -0.87 13.91
C GLN A 149 -1.93 -1.15 14.68
N ASP A 150 -1.73 -2.40 15.09
CA ASP A 150 -0.49 -2.91 15.69
C ASP A 150 0.76 -2.55 14.87
N THR A 151 0.66 -2.70 13.55
CA THR A 151 1.76 -2.40 12.64
C THR A 151 1.99 -0.91 12.55
N TRP A 152 0.92 -0.13 12.51
CA TRP A 152 0.93 1.33 12.51
C TRP A 152 1.59 1.88 13.77
N ASP A 153 1.16 1.41 14.94
CA ASP A 153 1.66 1.86 16.25
C ASP A 153 3.17 1.64 16.38
N ARG A 154 3.65 0.46 15.97
CA ARG A 154 5.09 0.14 15.92
C ARG A 154 5.88 1.00 14.93
N LEU A 155 5.24 1.55 13.89
CA LEU A 155 5.90 2.46 12.95
C LEU A 155 5.95 3.90 13.49
N THR A 156 5.02 4.27 14.37
CA THR A 156 4.97 5.58 15.03
C THR A 156 5.65 5.62 16.39
N GLU A 157 6.06 4.47 16.92
CA GLU A 157 6.72 4.37 18.22
C GLU A 157 8.05 5.14 18.26
N GLU A 158 8.29 5.84 19.37
CA GLU A 158 9.52 6.56 19.61
C GLU A 158 10.74 5.61 19.55
N PRO A 159 11.83 5.97 18.84
CA PRO A 159 12.95 5.08 18.60
C PRO A 159 13.57 4.46 19.87
N ASP A 160 13.53 5.17 21.00
CA ASP A 160 14.10 4.73 22.28
C ASP A 160 13.25 3.65 22.98
N ARG A 161 11.98 3.51 22.59
CA ARG A 161 11.05 2.49 23.12
C ARG A 161 11.05 1.21 22.28
N VAL A 162 11.54 1.29 21.03
CA VAL A 162 11.59 0.16 20.11
C VAL A 162 12.64 -0.86 20.53
N PRO A 163 12.26 -2.13 20.81
CA PRO A 163 13.20 -3.17 21.21
C PRO A 163 14.37 -3.37 20.23
N PRO A 164 15.60 -3.66 20.69
CA PRO A 164 16.74 -3.93 19.82
C PRO A 164 16.45 -5.01 18.76
N SER A 165 15.65 -6.02 19.11
CA SER A 165 15.24 -7.12 18.25
C SER A 165 14.30 -6.73 17.11
N SER A 166 13.69 -5.53 17.16
CA SER A 166 12.80 -5.00 16.13
C SER A 166 13.55 -4.26 15.01
N TRP A 167 14.85 -4.02 15.18
CA TRP A 167 15.67 -3.31 14.21
C TRP A 167 16.30 -4.25 13.18
N ARG A 168 16.42 -3.77 11.95
CA ARG A 168 17.02 -4.48 10.81
C ARG A 168 17.96 -3.55 10.06
N SER A 169 18.91 -4.14 9.34
CA SER A 169 19.76 -3.42 8.40
C SER A 169 19.24 -3.60 6.98
N ALA A 170 19.06 -2.51 6.25
CA ALA A 170 18.62 -2.53 4.86
C ALA A 170 19.41 -1.53 4.01
N SER A 171 19.70 -1.89 2.76
CA SER A 171 20.31 -0.94 1.82
C SER A 171 19.27 0.10 1.38
N PRO A 172 19.64 1.38 1.21
CA PRO A 172 18.73 2.40 0.66
C PRO A 172 18.11 1.98 -0.67
N LYS A 173 18.88 1.29 -1.53
CA LYS A 173 18.35 0.75 -2.79
C LYS A 173 17.23 -0.26 -2.57
N SER A 174 17.42 -1.22 -1.66
CA SER A 174 16.40 -2.23 -1.39
C SER A 174 15.11 -1.64 -0.84
N LEU A 175 15.20 -0.56 -0.06
CA LEU A 175 14.05 0.17 0.46
C LEU A 175 13.27 0.85 -0.68
N LEU A 176 13.96 1.52 -1.61
CA LEU A 176 13.27 2.11 -2.79
C LEU A 176 12.79 1.07 -3.80
N ASP A 177 13.44 -0.10 -3.89
CA ASP A 177 12.93 -1.24 -4.67
C ASP A 177 11.61 -1.74 -4.08
N ASN A 178 11.52 -1.86 -2.75
CA ASN A 178 10.29 -2.23 -2.06
C ASN A 178 9.17 -1.18 -2.27
N LEU A 179 9.48 0.11 -2.13
CA LEU A 179 8.55 1.21 -2.40
C LEU A 179 7.98 1.08 -3.82
N CYS A 180 8.86 0.91 -4.82
CA CYS A 180 8.46 0.74 -6.22
C CYS A 180 7.55 -0.48 -6.42
N HIS A 181 7.95 -1.67 -5.96
CA HIS A 181 7.16 -2.89 -6.17
C HIS A 181 5.81 -2.85 -5.44
N THR A 182 5.76 -2.28 -4.24
CA THR A 182 4.51 -2.17 -3.48
C THR A 182 3.58 -1.12 -4.06
N MET A 183 4.11 -0.02 -4.62
CA MET A 183 3.33 0.97 -5.38
C MET A 183 2.66 0.32 -6.60
N HIS A 184 3.42 -0.46 -7.38
CA HIS A 184 2.87 -1.21 -8.52
C HIS A 184 1.84 -2.26 -8.11
N CYS A 185 1.92 -2.78 -6.88
CA CYS A 185 0.94 -3.72 -6.35
C CYS A 185 -0.34 -3.01 -5.88
N LEU A 186 -0.23 -1.92 -5.11
CA LEU A 186 -1.39 -1.25 -4.50
C LEU A 186 -2.13 -0.28 -5.43
N PHE A 187 -1.48 0.18 -6.50
CA PHE A 187 -2.02 1.14 -7.45
C PHE A 187 -1.88 0.64 -8.89
N SER A 188 -2.07 -0.66 -9.10
CA SER A 188 -1.85 -1.32 -10.39
C SER A 188 -2.65 -0.69 -11.53
N GLU A 189 -3.84 -0.16 -11.24
CA GLU A 189 -4.72 0.52 -12.20
C GLU A 189 -4.09 1.74 -12.87
N CYS A 190 -3.09 2.36 -12.23
CA CYS A 190 -2.41 3.53 -12.75
C CYS A 190 -1.20 3.20 -13.65
N PHE A 191 -0.89 1.92 -13.88
CA PHE A 191 0.27 1.49 -14.65
C PHE A 191 -0.15 0.56 -15.79
N ASP A 192 0.35 0.82 -17.00
CA ASP A 192 -0.03 0.06 -18.20
C ASP A 192 0.52 -1.37 -18.15
N SER A 193 -0.32 -2.36 -18.44
CA SER A 193 0.01 -3.78 -18.53
C SER A 193 0.88 -4.13 -19.74
N THR A 194 1.97 -3.41 -19.96
CA THR A 194 2.97 -3.81 -20.95
C THR A 194 3.86 -4.90 -20.35
N GLU A 195 4.05 -5.97 -21.13
CA GLU A 195 4.37 -7.38 -20.79
C GLU A 195 5.58 -7.67 -19.86
N ALA A 196 6.29 -6.66 -19.37
CA ALA A 196 7.37 -6.80 -18.38
C ALA A 196 6.91 -6.55 -16.93
N GLN A 197 5.74 -5.94 -16.71
CA GLN A 197 5.14 -5.82 -15.39
C GLN A 197 4.43 -7.12 -15.01
N ARG A 198 5.22 -8.09 -14.53
CA ARG A 198 4.69 -9.17 -13.71
C ARG A 198 3.76 -8.55 -12.68
N ASP A 199 2.50 -8.94 -12.70
CA ASP A 199 1.52 -8.62 -11.67
C ASP A 199 2.15 -8.87 -10.30
N TYR A 200 2.64 -7.80 -9.68
CA TYR A 200 3.52 -7.89 -8.52
C TYR A 200 2.74 -8.54 -7.38
N CYS A 201 1.44 -8.24 -7.26
CA CYS A 201 0.57 -8.90 -6.31
C CYS A 201 0.32 -10.38 -6.68
N VAL A 202 -0.09 -10.71 -7.91
CA VAL A 202 -0.53 -12.08 -8.28
C VAL A 202 0.61 -13.11 -8.34
N VAL A 203 1.83 -12.71 -8.72
CA VAL A 203 2.98 -13.65 -8.72
C VAL A 203 3.28 -14.15 -7.30
N SER A 204 3.00 -13.35 -6.27
CA SER A 204 3.14 -13.78 -4.87
C SER A 204 2.06 -14.80 -4.46
N HIS A 205 0.81 -14.63 -4.93
CA HIS A 205 -0.29 -15.56 -4.68
C HIS A 205 -0.05 -16.92 -5.34
N ARG A 206 0.41 -16.94 -6.60
CA ARG A 206 0.72 -18.19 -7.35
C ARG A 206 1.83 -19.03 -6.71
N ARG A 207 2.89 -18.40 -6.19
CA ARG A 207 3.98 -19.12 -5.51
C ARG A 207 3.54 -19.73 -4.17
N LYS A 208 2.59 -19.09 -3.47
CA LYS A 208 2.04 -19.59 -2.20
C LYS A 208 1.04 -20.74 -2.41
N GLY A 209 0.24 -20.68 -3.47
CA GLY A 209 -0.66 -21.78 -3.87
C GLY A 209 0.10 -23.07 -4.19
N ARG A 210 1.17 -22.98 -5.00
CA ARG A 210 2.03 -24.14 -5.31
C ARG A 210 2.72 -24.75 -4.08
N LYS A 211 3.08 -23.93 -3.09
CA LYS A 211 3.73 -24.44 -1.86
C LYS A 211 2.73 -25.18 -0.96
N LYS A 212 1.51 -24.66 -0.79
CA LYS A 212 0.43 -25.35 -0.07
C LYS A 212 0.04 -26.68 -0.73
N GLU A 213 0.02 -26.72 -2.07
CA GLU A 213 -0.32 -27.94 -2.81
C GLU A 213 0.74 -29.05 -2.67
N LEU A 214 2.01 -28.69 -2.49
CA LEU A 214 3.10 -29.63 -2.24
C LEU A 214 3.10 -30.16 -0.80
N GLU A 215 2.74 -29.33 0.19
CA GLU A 215 2.63 -29.72 1.61
C GLU A 215 1.38 -30.58 1.90
N LEU A 216 0.34 -30.53 1.06
CA LEU A 216 -0.85 -31.39 1.14
C LEU A 216 -0.69 -32.75 0.42
N ARG A 217 0.37 -32.92 -0.37
CA ARG A 217 0.66 -34.14 -1.15
C ARG A 217 1.82 -34.97 -0.57
N SER A 218 2.36 -34.57 0.59
CA SER A 218 3.38 -35.26 1.38
C SER A 218 2.79 -35.77 2.68
#